data_AF-A0A7S2J6Y0-F1
#
_entry.id   AF-A0A7S2J6Y0-F1
#
_cell.length_a   1.000
_cell.length_b   1.000
_cell.length_c   1.000
_cell.angle_alpha   90.00
_cell.angle_beta   90.00
_cell.angle_gamma   90.00
#
_symmetry.space_group_name_H-M   'P 1'
#
loop_
_entity.id
_entity.type
_entity.pdbx_description
1 polymer ?
#
loop_
_entity_poly.entity_id
_entity_poly.type
_entity_poly.pdbx_seq_one_letter_code
_entity_poly.pdbx_strand_id
1 'polypeptide(L)'
;DKFMAIVHGDEERVINGDAATCLPELPYSGLSKFGSTFLSKFQVLVENADILSHVTFVDTPGVLSGDKQRHSRGYDFVKVCQWLAARCDLVLLLFDAHKLD
;
A
#
# COMPACT_ATOMS: atom_id res chain seq x y z
N ASP A 1 1.36 -3.16 -11.02
CA ASP A 1 1.62 -2.41 -9.77
C ASP A 1 0.61 -2.74 -8.69
N LYS A 2 1.06 -2.77 -7.44
CA LYS A 2 0.28 -3.06 -6.24
C LYS A 2 0.71 -2.09 -5.14
N PHE A 3 -0.19 -1.85 -4.19
CA PHE A 3 0.20 -1.32 -2.89
C PHE A 3 0.80 -2.47 -2.07
N MET A 4 1.88 -2.20 -1.36
CA MET A 4 2.54 -3.18 -0.50
C MET A 4 2.81 -2.57 0.86
N ALA A 5 2.26 -3.16 1.92
CA ALA A 5 2.72 -2.87 3.27
C ALA A 5 3.83 -3.86 3.63
N ILE A 6 4.94 -3.37 4.14
CA ILE A 6 6.08 -4.18 4.59
C ILE A 6 6.12 -4.06 6.11
N VAL A 7 5.81 -5.17 6.78
CA VAL A 7 5.64 -5.25 8.24
C VAL A 7 6.61 -6.26 8.82
N HIS A 8 6.94 -6.10 10.11
CA HIS A 8 7.76 -7.06 10.82
C HIS A 8 7.03 -8.39 11.03
N GLY A 9 7.75 -9.49 10.92
CA GLY A 9 7.36 -10.78 11.50
C GLY A 9 8.49 -11.80 11.41
N ASP A 10 8.37 -12.86 12.21
CA ASP A 10 9.45 -13.86 12.34
C ASP A 10 9.61 -14.72 11.08
N GLU A 11 8.51 -14.94 10.35
CA GLU A 11 8.45 -15.76 9.14
C GLU A 11 8.11 -14.91 7.92
N GLU A 12 8.97 -15.00 6.90
CA GLU A 12 8.75 -14.34 5.62
C GLU A 12 7.49 -14.90 4.94
N ARG A 13 6.53 -14.01 4.64
CA ARG A 13 5.33 -14.40 3.89
C ARG A 13 4.64 -13.22 3.22
N VAL A 14 3.91 -13.53 2.16
CA VAL A 14 3.02 -12.58 1.47
C VAL A 14 1.57 -12.89 1.81
N ILE A 15 0.87 -11.90 2.33
CA ILE A 15 -0.57 -11.96 2.65
C ILE A 15 -1.32 -11.13 1.60
N ASN A 16 -2.32 -11.75 0.96
CA ASN A 16 -3.16 -11.06 -0.03
C ASN A 16 -4.13 -10.09 0.64
N GLY A 17 -4.53 -9.03 -0.08
CA GLY A 17 -5.35 -7.94 0.46
C GLY A 17 -6.63 -8.40 1.16
N ASP A 18 -7.40 -9.31 0.56
CA ASP A 18 -8.62 -9.84 1.20
C ASP A 18 -8.33 -10.46 2.58
N ALA A 19 -7.32 -11.33 2.65
CA ALA A 19 -6.90 -11.94 3.92
C ALA A 19 -6.36 -10.89 4.90
N ALA A 20 -5.53 -9.96 4.42
CA ALA A 20 -4.95 -8.90 5.25
C ALA A 20 -6.01 -8.00 5.90
N THR A 21 -7.17 -7.79 5.26
CA THR A 21 -8.28 -7.04 5.86
C THR A 21 -9.07 -7.81 6.92
N CYS A 22 -8.92 -9.13 6.97
CA CYS A 22 -9.59 -10.01 7.93
C CYS A 22 -8.71 -10.35 9.16
N LEU A 23 -7.40 -10.11 9.06
CA LEU A 23 -6.44 -10.37 10.14
C LEU A 23 -6.48 -9.24 11.18
N PRO A 24 -6.93 -9.51 12.43
CA PRO A 24 -7.11 -8.47 13.45
C PRO A 24 -5.79 -7.84 13.93
N GLU A 25 -4.67 -8.52 13.77
CA GLU A 25 -3.33 -8.03 14.09
C GLU A 25 -2.82 -6.97 13.09
N LEU A 26 -3.45 -6.86 11.92
CA LEU A 26 -3.07 -5.91 10.89
C LEU A 26 -4.02 -4.71 10.86
N PRO A 27 -3.51 -3.46 10.74
CA PRO A 27 -4.32 -2.25 10.77
C PRO A 27 -5.03 -1.96 9.43
N TYR A 28 -5.39 -2.98 8.65
CA TYR A 28 -5.85 -2.85 7.27
C TYR A 28 -7.32 -3.18 7.04
N SER A 29 -8.08 -3.56 8.07
CA SER A 29 -9.51 -3.89 7.96
C SER A 29 -10.35 -2.80 7.26
N GLY A 30 -10.01 -1.54 7.48
CA GLY A 30 -10.67 -0.38 6.86
C GLY A 30 -10.45 -0.25 5.34
N LEU A 31 -9.50 -1.00 4.75
CA LEU A 31 -9.28 -1.03 3.31
C LEU A 31 -10.36 -1.82 2.55
N SER A 32 -11.13 -2.66 3.24
CA SER A 32 -12.24 -3.44 2.67
C SER A 32 -13.26 -2.57 1.92
N LYS A 33 -13.47 -1.33 2.36
CA LYS A 33 -14.36 -0.35 1.72
C LYS A 33 -13.98 0.03 0.29
N PHE A 34 -12.74 -0.23 -0.13
CA PHE A 34 -12.27 0.05 -1.50
C PHE A 34 -12.59 -1.08 -2.49
N GLY A 35 -13.18 -2.17 -2.01
CA GLY A 35 -13.70 -3.25 -2.83
C GLY A 35 -12.64 -4.24 -3.31
N SER A 36 -13.10 -5.40 -3.78
CA SER A 36 -12.27 -6.52 -4.21
C SER A 36 -11.28 -6.17 -5.32
N THR A 37 -11.64 -5.25 -6.23
CA THR A 37 -10.74 -4.78 -7.28
C THR A 37 -9.48 -4.14 -6.70
N PHE A 38 -9.61 -3.31 -5.66
CA PHE A 38 -8.47 -2.76 -4.95
C PHE A 38 -7.73 -3.84 -4.14
N LEU A 39 -8.45 -4.68 -3.40
CA LEU A 39 -7.84 -5.70 -2.53
C LEU A 39 -6.97 -6.70 -3.32
N SER A 40 -7.34 -7.00 -4.57
CA SER A 40 -6.50 -7.79 -5.50
C SER A 40 -5.15 -7.12 -5.86
N LYS A 41 -5.04 -5.81 -5.59
CA LYS A 41 -3.86 -4.96 -5.82
C LYS A 41 -3.23 -4.45 -4.52
N PHE A 42 -3.60 -5.02 -3.38
CA PHE A 42 -2.97 -4.75 -2.08
C PHE A 42 -2.37 -6.04 -1.53
N GLN A 43 -1.16 -5.95 -0.97
CA GLN A 43 -0.48 -7.05 -0.31
C GLN A 43 0.23 -6.58 0.95
N VAL A 44 0.41 -7.49 1.88
CA VAL A 44 1.27 -7.31 3.05
C VAL A 44 2.42 -8.29 2.93
N LEU A 45 3.64 -7.77 2.87
CA LEU A 45 4.87 -8.53 2.95
C LEU A 45 5.33 -8.51 4.42
N VAL A 46 5.44 -9.69 5.02
CA VAL A 46 5.96 -9.88 6.37
C VAL A 46 7.43 -10.26 6.23
N GLU A 47 8.32 -9.54 6.90
CA GLU A 47 9.77 -9.73 6.81
C GLU A 47 10.44 -9.64 8.18
N ASN A 48 11.50 -10.41 8.36
CA ASN A 48 12.32 -10.37 9.56
C ASN A 48 13.51 -9.42 9.35
N ALA A 49 13.26 -8.14 9.54
CA ALA A 49 14.28 -7.10 9.49
C ALA A 49 14.17 -6.18 10.71
N ASP A 50 15.29 -5.93 11.39
CA ASP A 50 15.33 -5.14 12.64
C ASP A 50 14.62 -3.79 12.52
N ILE A 51 14.81 -3.09 11.39
CA ILE A 51 14.17 -1.79 11.15
C ILE A 51 12.64 -1.89 11.18
N LEU A 52 12.06 -3.01 10.74
CA LEU A 52 10.62 -3.19 10.68
C LEU A 52 9.99 -3.36 12.07
N SER A 53 10.77 -3.73 13.08
CA SER A 53 10.31 -3.75 14.48
C SER A 53 9.98 -2.36 15.02
N HIS A 54 10.44 -1.31 14.32
CA HIS A 54 10.25 0.09 14.68
C HIS A 54 9.36 0.85 13.69
N VAL A 55 9.36 0.46 12.41
CA VAL A 55 8.60 1.15 11.36
C VAL A 55 7.94 0.18 10.39
N THR A 56 6.73 0.52 9.92
CA THR A 56 6.10 -0.14 8.77
C THR A 56 6.31 0.72 7.54
N PHE A 57 6.74 0.12 6.44
CA PHE A 57 6.77 0.81 5.15
C PHE A 57 5.49 0.52 4.37
N VAL A 58 4.98 1.53 3.67
CA VAL A 58 3.92 1.33 2.68
C VAL A 58 4.45 1.83 1.34
N ASP A 59 4.73 0.89 0.44
CA ASP A 59 5.06 1.19 -0.95
C ASP A 59 3.77 1.35 -1.75
N THR A 60 3.76 2.35 -2.62
CA THR A 60 2.58 2.73 -3.41
C THR A 60 2.91 2.63 -4.90
N PRO A 61 1.96 2.20 -5.75
CA PRO A 61 2.14 2.29 -7.19
C PRO A 61 2.53 3.70 -7.63
N GLY A 62 3.43 3.78 -8.60
CA GLY A 62 3.86 5.06 -9.18
C GLY A 62 2.67 5.92 -9.64
N VAL A 63 2.80 7.22 -9.46
CA VAL A 63 1.80 8.19 -9.93
C VAL A 63 1.92 8.30 -11.46
N LEU A 64 0.96 7.71 -12.18
CA LEU A 64 0.69 7.98 -13.58
C LEU A 64 0.12 9.40 -13.77
N SER A 65 0.45 10.05 -14.89
CA SER A 65 -0.15 11.31 -15.31
C SER A 65 -1.45 11.10 -16.10
N GLY A 66 -2.37 12.07 -16.01
CA GLY A 66 -3.59 12.16 -16.84
C GLY A 66 -4.69 11.11 -16.58
N ASP A 67 -5.55 10.91 -17.57
CA ASP A 67 -6.75 10.04 -17.50
C ASP A 67 -6.46 8.55 -17.23
N LYS A 68 -5.20 8.14 -17.37
CA LYS A 68 -4.73 6.76 -17.09
C LYS A 68 -4.91 6.37 -15.62
N GLN A 69 -4.91 7.33 -14.69
CA GLN A 69 -5.12 7.07 -13.26
C GLN A 69 -6.51 6.53 -12.95
N ARG A 70 -7.56 7.06 -13.60
CA ARG A 70 -8.96 6.72 -13.30
C ARG A 70 -9.45 5.52 -14.10
N HIS A 71 -9.06 5.38 -15.36
CA HIS A 71 -9.57 4.31 -16.22
C HIS A 71 -8.79 2.99 -16.14
N SER A 72 -7.49 3.02 -15.81
CA SER A 72 -6.66 1.81 -15.90
C SER A 72 -6.62 0.95 -14.63
N ARG A 73 -6.96 1.49 -13.45
CA ARG A 73 -6.72 0.82 -12.17
C ARG A 73 -7.92 0.03 -11.65
N GLY A 74 -9.14 0.45 -11.99
CA GLY A 74 -10.37 -0.16 -11.47
C GLY A 74 -10.69 0.14 -9.99
N TYR A 75 -9.94 1.06 -9.36
CA TYR A 75 -10.18 1.56 -8.01
C TYR A 75 -9.78 3.03 -7.90
N ASP A 76 -10.30 3.73 -6.89
CA ASP A 76 -9.98 5.14 -6.64
C ASP A 76 -8.62 5.29 -5.95
N PHE A 77 -7.56 5.40 -6.75
CA PHE A 77 -6.17 5.53 -6.27
C PHE A 77 -5.99 6.69 -5.29
N VAL A 78 -6.62 7.85 -5.57
CA VAL A 78 -6.49 9.04 -4.73
C VAL A 78 -7.08 8.80 -3.35
N LYS A 79 -8.27 8.18 -3.27
CA LYS A 79 -8.88 7.87 -1.96
C LYS A 79 -8.11 6.82 -1.17
N VAL A 80 -7.50 5.83 -1.84
CA VAL A 80 -6.63 4.85 -1.17
C VAL A 80 -5.41 5.54 -0.58
N CYS A 81 -4.69 6.33 -1.39
CA CYS A 81 -3.54 7.11 -0.93
C CYS A 81 -3.91 8.05 0.21
N GLN A 82 -5.04 8.75 0.11
CA GLN A 82 -5.53 9.63 1.19
C GLN A 82 -5.81 8.85 2.48
N TRP A 83 -6.37 7.64 2.39
CA TRP A 83 -6.66 6.82 3.57
C TRP A 83 -5.39 6.36 4.28
N LEU A 84 -4.37 5.97 3.51
CA LEU A 84 -3.04 5.60 4.01
C LEU A 84 -2.31 6.81 4.59
N ALA A 85 -2.30 7.94 3.86
CA ALA A 85 -1.65 9.17 4.27
C ALA A 85 -2.23 9.75 5.57
N ALA A 86 -3.54 9.60 5.79
CA ALA A 86 -4.18 10.03 7.02
C ALA A 86 -3.83 9.17 8.26
N ARG A 87 -3.11 8.06 8.07
CA ARG A 87 -2.73 7.09 9.10
C ARG A 87 -1.22 6.90 9.25
N CYS A 88 -0.42 7.44 8.35
CA CYS A 88 1.04 7.35 8.43
C CYS A 88 1.62 8.51 9.22
N ASP A 89 2.74 8.28 9.88
CA ASP A 89 3.50 9.32 10.58
C ASP A 89 4.34 10.19 9.62
N LEU A 90 4.75 9.63 8.48
CA LEU A 90 5.60 10.29 7.50
C LEU A 90 5.20 9.89 6.07
N VAL A 91 5.09 10.89 5.18
CA VAL A 91 4.92 10.69 3.73
C VAL A 91 6.20 11.11 3.03
N LEU A 92 6.84 10.17 2.34
CA LEU A 92 7.99 10.44 1.48
C LEU A 92 7.53 10.69 0.05
N LEU A 93 7.84 11.87 -0.50
CA LEU A 93 7.61 12.21 -1.90
C LEU A 93 8.93 12.11 -2.65
N LEU A 94 8.98 11.22 -3.64
CA LEU A 94 10.19 10.94 -4.43
C LEU A 94 10.06 11.60 -5.81
N PHE A 95 11.07 12.38 -6.19
CA PHE A 95 11.19 13.01 -7.49
C PHE A 95 12.50 12.59 -8.15
N ASP A 96 12.43 12.16 -9.41
CA ASP A 96 13.62 11.87 -10.22
C ASP A 96 14.05 13.15 -10.94
N ALA A 97 15.21 13.70 -10.58
CA ALA A 97 15.76 14.91 -11.18
C ALA A 97 16.07 14.75 -12.68
N HIS A 98 16.21 13.52 -13.18
CA HIS A 98 16.50 13.26 -14.60
C HIS A 98 15.24 13.16 -15.47
N LYS A 99 14.04 13.15 -14.87
CA LYS A 99 12.75 13.07 -15.56
C LYS A 99 11.80 14.15 -15.04
N LEU A 100 12.14 15.40 -15.33
CA LEU A 100 11.34 16.59 -15.01
C LEU A 100 10.34 16.97 -16.11
N ASP A 101 10.10 16.06 -17.05
CA ASP A 101 9.13 16.15 -18.13
C ASP A 101 7.70 15.73 -17.72
#